data_AF-A0A016VR75-F1
#
_entry.id   AF-A0A016VR75-F1
#
_cell.length_a   1.000
_cell.length_b   1.000
_cell.length_c   1.000
_cell.angle_alpha   90.00
_cell.angle_beta   90.00
_cell.angle_gamma   90.00
#
_symmetry.space_group_name_H-M   'P 1'
#
loop_
_entity.id
_entity.type
_entity.pdbx_description
1 polymer ?
#
loop_
_entity_poly.entity_id
_entity_poly.type
_entity_poly.pdbx_seq_one_letter_code
_entity_poly.pdbx_strand_id
1 'polypeptide(L)' 'MLAESQTPKVWQMSTTVPVWKGKGDSADCSSYRPIRLLCHTMKIFERILHPRLRAIVSTTANQRLRYH' A
#
# COMPACT_ATOMS: atom_id res chain seq x y z
N MET A 1 -12.71 -19.53 16.35
CA MET A 1 -11.43 -19.10 16.94
C MET A 1 -10.43 -18.91 15.81
N LEU A 2 -9.80 -17.74 15.69
CA LEU A 2 -8.66 -17.58 14.81
C LEU A 2 -7.52 -18.39 15.42
N ALA A 3 -7.02 -19.41 14.71
CA ALA A 3 -5.82 -20.11 15.13
C ALA A 3 -4.67 -19.08 15.20
N GLU A 4 -4.02 -19.00 16.34
CA GLU A 4 -2.93 -18.06 16.58
C GLU A 4 -1.89 -18.20 15.45
N SER A 5 -1.48 -17.07 14.88
CA SER A 5 -0.55 -16.90 13.73
C SER A 5 -1.09 -16.90 12.30
N GLN A 6 -2.37 -17.23 12.04
CA GLN A 6 -2.87 -17.21 10.65
C GLN A 6 -3.78 -16.01 10.36
N THR A 7 -3.39 -15.22 9.35
CA THR A 7 -4.27 -14.19 8.77
C THR A 7 -5.27 -14.86 7.81
N PRO A 8 -6.51 -14.36 7.74
CA PRO A 8 -7.47 -14.85 6.75
C PRO A 8 -6.89 -14.75 5.33
N LYS A 9 -7.12 -15.76 4.48
CA LYS A 9 -6.60 -15.78 3.10
C LYS A 9 -6.94 -14.50 2.32
N VAL A 10 -8.12 -13.93 2.55
CA VAL A 10 -8.56 -12.66 1.91
C VAL A 10 -7.70 -11.45 2.28
N TRP A 11 -7.01 -11.46 3.42
CA TRP A 11 -6.05 -10.42 3.80
C TRP A 11 -4.76 -10.51 2.99
N GLN A 12 -4.45 -11.69 2.46
CA GLN A 12 -3.26 -11.93 1.63
C GLN A 12 -3.53 -11.68 0.14
N MET A 13 -4.79 -11.47 -0.24
CA MET A 13 -5.19 -11.20 -1.62
C MET A 13 -5.26 -9.71 -1.90
N SER A 14 -4.90 -9.33 -3.13
CA SER A 14 -5.04 -7.96 -3.62
C SER A 14 -5.25 -7.95 -5.13
N THR A 15 -5.85 -6.86 -5.61
CA THR A 15 -6.05 -6.64 -7.05
C THR A 15 -5.21 -5.45 -7.47
N THR A 16 -4.30 -5.66 -8.42
CA THR A 16 -3.49 -4.57 -8.98
C THR A 16 -4.22 -3.97 -10.16
N VAL A 17 -4.50 -2.67 -10.10
CA VAL A 17 -5.16 -1.91 -11.17
C VAL A 17 -4.17 -0.88 -11.72
N PRO A 18 -3.91 -0.86 -13.05
CA PRO A 18 -3.12 0.20 -13.66
C PRO A 18 -3.95 1.49 -13.74
N VAL A 19 -3.41 2.59 -13.21
CA VAL A 19 -4.03 3.91 -13.29
C VAL A 19 -3.23 4.80 -14.24
N TRP A 20 -3.88 5.33 -15.27
CA TRP A 20 -3.25 6.16 -16.28
C TRP A 20 -2.62 7.42 -15.66
N LYS A 21 -1.37 7.75 -16.05
CA LYS A 21 -0.66 8.94 -15.54
C LYS A 21 -1.16 10.26 -16.15
N GLY A 22 -1.96 10.21 -17.22
CA GLY A 22 -2.39 11.40 -17.96
C GLY A 22 -1.45 11.85 -19.07
N LYS A 23 -0.32 11.16 -19.28
CA LYS A 23 0.71 11.51 -20.28
C LYS A 23 1.50 10.27 -20.70
N GLY A 24 2.03 10.29 -21.92
CA GLY A 24 2.85 9.22 -22.50
C GLY A 24 2.11 8.44 -23.58
N ASP A 25 2.70 7.34 -24.01
CA ASP A 25 2.04 6.38 -24.90
C ASP A 25 1.11 5.47 -24.08
N SER A 26 -0.13 5.29 -24.54
CA SER A 26 -1.12 4.39 -23.94
C SER A 26 -0.77 2.92 -24.10
N ALA A 27 0.03 2.56 -25.11
CA ALA A 27 0.51 1.19 -25.29
C ALA A 27 1.68 0.85 -24.35
N ASP A 28 2.33 1.86 -23.77
CA ASP A 28 3.44 1.68 -22.83
C ASP A 28 2.94 1.49 -21.40
N CYS A 29 3.27 0.35 -20.79
CA CYS A 29 2.98 0.05 -19.39
C CYS A 29 3.60 1.07 -18.42
N SER A 30 4.74 1.68 -18.81
CA SER A 30 5.42 2.70 -18.00
C SER A 30 4.57 3.96 -17.80
N SER A 31 3.59 4.21 -18.68
CA SER A 31 2.66 5.35 -18.58
C SER A 31 1.54 5.15 -17.55
N TYR A 32 1.52 4.03 -16.83
CA TYR A 32 0.56 3.74 -15.76
C TYR A 32 1.21 3.70 -14.37
N ARG A 33 0.41 3.94 -13.33
CA ARG A 33 0.76 3.76 -11.92
C ARG A 33 0.03 2.52 -11.41
N PRO A 34 0.72 1.48 -10.95
CA PRO A 34 0.03 0.35 -10.34
C PRO A 34 -0.53 0.79 -8.97
N ILE A 35 -1.82 0.58 -8.75
CA ILE A 35 -2.45 0.69 -7.43
C ILE A 35 -2.88 -0.69 -6.98
N ARG A 36 -2.47 -1.09 -5.78
CA ARG A 36 -2.87 -2.35 -5.16
C ARG A 36 -4.11 -2.13 -4.29
N LEU A 37 -5.22 -2.72 -4.68
CA LEU A 37 -6.47 -2.69 -3.93
C LEU A 37 -6.50 -3.87 -2.96
N LEU A 38 -6.64 -3.55 -1.68
CA LEU A 38 -6.75 -4.53 -0.59
C LEU A 38 -8.22 -4.72 -0.17
N CYS A 39 -8.49 -5.84 0.51
CA CYS A 39 -9.77 -6.03 1.17
C CYS A 39 -10.00 -4.96 2.27
N HIS A 40 -11.26 -4.72 2.61
CA HIS A 40 -11.64 -3.67 3.57
C HIS A 40 -10.91 -3.79 4.90
N THR A 41 -10.78 -5.01 5.41
CA THR A 41 -10.11 -5.26 6.70
C THR A 41 -8.63 -4.91 6.66
N MET A 42 -7.92 -5.24 5.58
CA MET A 42 -6.51 -4.86 5.42
C MET A 42 -6.32 -3.35 5.29
N LYS A 43 -7.22 -2.64 4.59
CA LYS A 43 -7.18 -1.16 4.54
C LYS A 43 -7.30 -0.54 5.95
N ILE A 44 -8.14 -1.10 6.81
CA ILE A 44 -8.28 -0.65 8.20
C ILE A 44 -7.01 -0.99 8.99
N PHE A 45 -6.49 -2.20 8.83
CA PHE A 45 -5.26 -2.63 9.49
C PHE A 45 -4.08 -1.73 9.14
N GLU A 46 -3.89 -1.40 7.86
CA GLU A 46 -2.86 -0.47 7.41
C GLU A 46 -3.01 0.92 8.04
N ARG A 47 -4.23 1.43 8.21
CA ARG A 47 -4.47 2.73 8.88
C ARG A 47 -4.06 2.73 10.34
N ILE A 48 -4.17 1.60 11.03
CA ILE A 48 -3.73 1.45 12.43
C ILE A 48 -2.21 1.29 12.49
N LEU A 49 -1.64 0.51 11.57
CA LEU A 49 -0.22 0.19 11.55
C LEU A 49 0.64 1.37 11.08
N HIS A 50 0.16 2.15 10.10
CA HIS A 50 0.92 3.22 9.45
C HIS A 50 1.47 4.26 10.43
N PRO A 51 0.68 4.85 11.36
CA PRO A 51 1.22 5.79 12.35
C PRO A 51 2.27 5.16 13.29
N ARG A 52 2.06 3.90 13.69
CA ARG A 52 2.98 3.16 14.56
C ARG A 52 4.32 2.90 13.88
N LEU A 53 4.28 2.44 12.64
CA LEU A 53 5.47 2.28 11.81
C LEU A 53 6.17 3.62 11.59
N ARG A 54 5.41 4.68 11.30
CA ARG A 54 6.00 6.01 11.11
C ARG A 54 6.70 6.51 12.37
N ALA A 55 6.15 6.30 13.56
CA ALA A 55 6.81 6.67 14.81
C ALA A 55 8.18 5.98 14.96
N ILE A 56 8.25 4.68 14.67
CA ILE A 56 9.49 3.87 14.71
C ILE A 56 10.49 4.30 13.62
N VAL A 57 10.03 4.52 12.39
CA VAL A 57 10.89 4.84 11.25
C VAL A 57 11.39 6.29 11.33
N SER A 58 10.56 7.23 11.80
CA SER A 58 10.93 8.64 11.98
C SER A 58 12.04 8.87 13.01
N THR A 59 12.32 7.88 13.87
CA THR A 59 13.49 7.89 14.76
C THR A 59 14.81 7.73 14.00
N THR A 60 14.77 7.35 12.72
CA THR A 60 15.95 7.30 11.83
C THR A 60 15.92 8.52 10.91
N ALA A 61 16.84 9.46 11.11
CA ALA A 61 16.81 10.85 10.64
C ALA A 61 16.92 11.11 9.12
N ASN A 62 16.33 10.30 8.22
CA ASN A 62 16.62 10.38 6.78
C ASN A 62 15.43 10.44 5.79
N GLN A 63 14.20 10.76 6.22
CA GLN A 63 13.06 10.86 5.28
C GLN A 63 12.19 12.10 5.50
N ARG A 64 12.73 13.30 5.23
CA ARG A 64 11.98 14.57 5.22
C ARG A 64 11.86 15.22 3.83
N LEU A 65 11.87 14.44 2.74
CA LEU A 65 11.84 15.01 1.38
C LEU A 65 10.90 14.27 0.42
N ARG A 66 9.62 14.02 0.75
CA ARG A 66 8.64 13.51 -0.25
C ARG A 66 7.17 13.91 -0.02
N TYR A 67 6.90 15.11 0.52
CA TYR A 67 5.52 15.65 0.56
C TYR A 67 5.48 17.16 0.31
N HIS A 68 6.23 17.64 -0.69
CA HIS A 68 5.97 18.89 -1.39
C HIS A 68 5.67 18.58 -2.85
#